data_AF-A0A7C3QCB7-F1
#
_entry.id   AF-A0A7C3QCB7-F1
#
_cell.length_a   1.000
_cell.length_b   1.000
_cell.length_c   1.000
_cell.angle_alpha   90.00
_cell.angle_beta   90.00
_cell.angle_gamma   90.00
#
_symmetry.space_group_name_H-M   'P 1'
#
loop_
_entity.id
_entity.type
_entity.pdbx_description
1 polymer ?
#
loop_
_entity_poly.entity_id
_entity_poly.type
_entity_poly.pdbx_seq_one_letter_code
_entity_poly.pdbx_strand_id
1 'polypeptide(L)'
;MMARKLMLVWMVTAAMGLGACATKVERMEVEDVRDLSGQWNDTDSRLVSEEMIADVLSRPWRSAFEQQNGRLPTVIVGGIRNLSQEHINVNTFVRDMERALINSGQVSFVASSEERGEIRGERMDQDLHAREDTRKPMGQEIGADFMLKGEINTIIDKEGKRQVRFYQVDLTLISLADNRKVWVGQKKIKKFVTKPSLRP
;
A
#
# COMPACT_ATOMS: atom_id res chain seq x y z
N MET A 1 49.03 47.30 -5.86
CA MET A 1 47.59 47.72 -5.91
C MET A 1 46.72 46.77 -6.74
N MET A 2 47.22 46.21 -7.87
CA MET A 2 46.49 45.22 -8.70
C MET A 2 46.19 43.88 -8.01
N ALA A 3 47.14 43.29 -7.27
CA ALA A 3 46.94 42.00 -6.59
C ALA A 3 45.78 42.02 -5.56
N ARG A 4 45.60 43.15 -4.85
CA ARG A 4 44.53 43.35 -3.87
C ARG A 4 43.15 43.48 -4.53
N LYS A 5 43.09 44.06 -5.75
CA LYS A 5 41.87 44.12 -6.58
C LYS A 5 41.52 42.75 -7.17
N LEU A 6 42.53 41.96 -7.58
CA LEU A 6 42.33 40.60 -8.10
C LEU A 6 41.80 39.65 -7.00
N MET A 7 42.33 39.77 -5.78
CA MET A 7 41.90 38.97 -4.63
C MET A 7 40.46 39.30 -4.20
N LEU A 8 40.05 40.57 -4.29
CA LEU A 8 38.66 40.99 -4.03
C LEU A 8 37.68 40.45 -5.09
N VAL A 9 38.09 40.45 -6.37
CA VAL A 9 37.26 39.88 -7.45
C VAL A 9 37.06 38.39 -7.24
N TRP A 10 38.12 37.63 -6.92
CA TRP A 10 38.02 36.20 -6.61
C TRP A 10 37.14 35.91 -5.38
N MET A 11 37.19 36.76 -4.35
CA MET A 11 36.37 36.60 -3.15
C MET A 11 34.89 36.89 -3.43
N VAL A 12 34.58 37.87 -4.29
CA VAL A 12 33.21 38.16 -4.75
C VAL A 12 32.67 37.06 -5.67
N THR A 13 33.50 36.48 -6.55
CA THR A 13 33.09 35.35 -7.40
C THR A 13 32.88 34.06 -6.59
N ALA A 14 33.70 33.82 -5.55
CA ALA A 14 33.53 32.69 -4.62
C ALA A 14 32.26 32.84 -3.75
N ALA A 15 31.91 34.07 -3.35
CA ALA A 15 30.68 34.34 -2.60
C ALA A 15 29.41 34.11 -3.43
N MET A 16 29.46 34.30 -4.75
CA MET A 16 28.33 34.03 -5.67
C MET A 16 28.11 32.54 -5.96
N GLY A 17 29.05 31.66 -5.61
CA GLY A 17 28.96 30.22 -5.87
C GLY A 17 28.22 29.39 -4.81
N LEU A 18 27.88 29.98 -3.65
CA LEU A 18 27.35 29.25 -2.49
C LEU A 18 25.81 29.28 -2.36
N GLY A 19 25.09 29.88 -3.32
CA GLY A 19 23.66 30.19 -3.18
C GLY A 19 22.66 29.24 -3.84
N ALA A 20 23.07 28.10 -4.42
CA ALA A 20 22.20 27.33 -5.31
C ALA A 20 22.11 25.83 -4.98
N CYS A 21 21.68 25.50 -3.76
CA CYS A 21 21.17 24.16 -3.42
C CYS A 21 20.02 24.28 -2.43
N ALA A 22 19.00 25.07 -2.78
CA ALA A 22 17.73 25.01 -2.07
C ALA A 22 16.90 23.87 -2.66
N THR A 23 16.52 22.90 -1.84
CA THR A 23 15.57 21.84 -2.23
C THR A 23 14.25 22.50 -2.58
N LYS A 24 13.84 22.44 -3.85
CA LYS A 24 12.53 22.94 -4.29
C LYS A 24 11.48 21.90 -3.89
N VAL A 25 10.71 22.20 -2.84
CA VAL A 25 9.57 21.41 -2.40
C VAL A 25 8.31 22.03 -3.00
N GLU A 26 7.64 21.29 -3.87
CA GLU A 26 6.34 21.65 -4.42
C GLU A 26 5.31 20.69 -3.85
N ARG A 27 4.28 21.22 -3.18
CA ARG A 27 3.15 20.41 -2.73
C ARG A 27 2.28 20.14 -3.94
N MET A 28 1.95 18.87 -4.16
CA MET A 28 1.12 18.40 -5.25
C MET A 28 -0.12 17.73 -4.68
N GLU A 29 -1.17 17.64 -5.50
CA GLU A 29 -2.36 16.88 -5.14
C GLU A 29 -2.04 15.38 -5.14
N VAL A 30 -2.72 14.60 -4.29
CA VAL A 30 -2.47 13.16 -4.14
C VAL A 30 -2.83 12.39 -5.42
N GLU A 31 -3.70 12.93 -6.26
CA GLU A 31 -4.09 12.31 -7.53
C GLU A 31 -3.14 12.63 -8.70
N ASP A 32 -2.21 13.58 -8.52
CA ASP A 32 -1.26 13.93 -9.57
C ASP A 32 -0.23 12.80 -9.76
N VAL A 33 -0.33 12.10 -10.89
CA VAL A 33 0.59 10.99 -11.21
C VAL A 33 1.94 11.52 -11.65
N ARG A 34 2.99 11.27 -10.84
CA ARG A 34 4.37 11.62 -11.19
C ARG A 34 5.33 10.45 -10.97
N ASP A 35 5.63 9.74 -12.06
CA ASP A 35 6.59 8.64 -12.05
C ASP A 35 8.04 9.15 -12.15
N LEU A 36 8.75 9.16 -11.02
CA LEU A 36 10.15 9.63 -10.96
C LEU A 36 11.15 8.51 -11.26
N SER A 37 11.05 7.37 -10.57
CA SER A 37 12.01 6.26 -10.67
C SER A 37 11.51 5.09 -11.53
N GLY A 38 10.20 5.06 -11.82
CA GLY A 38 9.51 3.91 -12.41
C GLY A 38 9.37 2.71 -11.45
N GLN A 39 9.71 2.88 -10.18
CA GLN A 39 9.42 1.89 -9.13
C GLN A 39 7.93 1.86 -8.82
N TRP A 40 7.51 0.89 -8.01
CA TRP A 40 6.19 0.91 -7.40
C TRP A 40 5.96 2.21 -6.62
N ASN A 41 4.82 2.86 -6.84
CA ASN A 41 4.46 4.12 -6.20
C ASN A 41 3.03 4.06 -5.58
N ASP A 42 2.61 5.18 -5.01
CA ASP A 42 1.28 5.37 -4.41
C ASP A 42 0.13 5.19 -5.43
N THR A 43 0.33 5.68 -6.66
CA THR A 43 -0.66 5.55 -7.73
C THR A 43 -0.87 4.08 -8.12
N ASP A 44 0.21 3.31 -8.27
CA ASP A 44 0.14 1.87 -8.56
C ASP A 44 -0.60 1.14 -7.43
N SER A 45 -0.25 1.44 -6.18
CA SER A 45 -0.88 0.86 -4.98
C SER A 45 -2.38 1.08 -4.96
N ARG A 46 -2.81 2.33 -5.17
CA ARG A 46 -4.21 2.72 -5.17
C ARG A 46 -4.97 2.05 -6.32
N LEU A 47 -4.48 2.15 -7.55
CA LEU A 47 -5.16 1.60 -8.73
C LEU A 47 -5.30 0.07 -8.66
N VAL A 48 -4.25 -0.63 -8.22
CA VAL A 48 -4.33 -2.09 -8.05
C VAL A 48 -5.34 -2.45 -6.97
N SER A 49 -5.32 -1.74 -5.84
CA SER A 49 -6.25 -2.00 -4.74
C SER A 49 -7.71 -1.78 -5.17
N GLU A 50 -8.02 -0.63 -5.75
CA GLU A 50 -9.38 -0.30 -6.20
C GLU A 50 -9.92 -1.33 -7.20
N GLU A 51 -9.12 -1.69 -8.21
CA GLU A 51 -9.55 -2.64 -9.24
C GLU A 51 -9.71 -4.06 -8.70
N MET A 52 -8.76 -4.52 -7.88
CA MET A 52 -8.81 -5.88 -7.32
C MET A 52 -9.93 -6.03 -6.30
N ILE A 53 -10.20 -5.00 -5.50
CA ILE A 53 -11.32 -5.01 -4.55
C ILE A 53 -12.65 -4.92 -5.29
N ALA A 54 -12.77 -4.08 -6.32
CA ALA A 54 -13.95 -4.06 -7.17
C ALA A 54 -14.19 -5.43 -7.84
N ASP A 55 -13.12 -6.07 -8.33
CA ASP A 55 -13.21 -7.39 -8.94
C ASP A 55 -13.72 -8.43 -7.94
N VAL A 56 -13.05 -8.63 -6.79
CA VAL A 56 -13.44 -9.66 -5.82
C VAL A 56 -14.87 -9.47 -5.33
N LEU A 57 -15.30 -8.23 -5.09
CA LEU A 57 -16.65 -7.93 -4.61
C LEU A 57 -17.72 -8.14 -5.68
N SER A 58 -17.38 -8.03 -6.97
CA SER A 58 -18.32 -8.28 -8.07
C SER A 58 -18.66 -9.76 -8.27
N ARG A 59 -17.91 -10.68 -7.64
CA ARG A 59 -18.01 -12.11 -7.92
C ARG A 59 -19.14 -12.81 -7.14
N PRO A 60 -19.64 -13.96 -7.63
CA PRO A 60 -20.79 -14.66 -7.03
C PRO A 60 -20.59 -15.19 -5.61
N TRP A 61 -19.35 -15.32 -5.10
CA TRP A 61 -19.11 -15.87 -3.76
C TRP A 61 -19.83 -15.06 -2.68
N ARG A 62 -19.91 -13.73 -2.84
CA ARG A 62 -20.54 -12.83 -1.87
C ARG A 62 -22.05 -13.06 -1.82
N SER A 63 -22.71 -12.99 -2.97
CA SER A 63 -24.17 -13.18 -3.04
C SER A 63 -24.57 -14.59 -2.61
N ALA A 64 -23.76 -15.61 -2.93
CA ALA A 64 -23.95 -16.97 -2.43
C ALA A 64 -23.83 -17.04 -0.91
N PHE A 65 -22.86 -16.35 -0.30
CA PHE A 65 -22.70 -16.30 1.15
C PHE A 65 -23.88 -15.60 1.83
N GLU A 66 -24.29 -14.44 1.32
CA GLU A 66 -25.41 -13.66 1.85
C GLU A 66 -26.73 -14.45 1.79
N GLN A 67 -26.99 -15.14 0.68
CA GLN A 67 -28.19 -15.98 0.54
C GLN A 67 -28.21 -17.15 1.52
N GLN A 68 -27.05 -17.74 1.81
CA GLN A 68 -26.93 -18.89 2.72
C GLN A 68 -26.96 -18.50 4.20
N ASN A 69 -26.41 -17.33 4.55
CA ASN A 69 -26.18 -16.94 5.95
C ASN A 69 -27.04 -15.77 6.43
N GLY A 70 -27.74 -15.07 5.54
CA GLY A 70 -28.59 -13.92 5.88
C GLY A 70 -27.84 -12.70 6.42
N ARG A 71 -26.52 -12.63 6.22
CA ARG A 71 -25.66 -11.52 6.66
C ARG A 71 -24.52 -11.27 5.68
N LEU A 72 -23.90 -10.09 5.77
CA LEU A 72 -22.68 -9.77 5.04
C LEU A 72 -21.54 -10.70 5.47
N PRO A 73 -20.65 -11.10 4.54
CA PRO A 73 -19.46 -11.86 4.89
C PRO A 73 -18.49 -10.98 5.68
N THR A 74 -17.83 -11.60 6.66
CA THR A 74 -16.74 -10.99 7.40
C THR A 74 -15.40 -11.36 6.76
N VAL A 75 -14.61 -10.37 6.37
CA VAL A 75 -13.33 -10.54 5.68
C VAL A 75 -12.19 -9.97 6.51
N ILE A 76 -11.05 -10.64 6.51
CA ILE A 76 -9.79 -10.13 7.06
C ILE A 76 -8.74 -10.04 5.95
N VAL A 77 -7.94 -8.96 5.92
CA VAL A 77 -6.73 -8.91 5.08
C VAL A 77 -5.62 -9.63 5.84
N GLY A 78 -5.17 -10.74 5.28
CA GLY A 78 -4.00 -11.46 5.73
C GLY A 78 -2.71 -10.87 5.17
N GLY A 79 -1.59 -11.54 5.45
CA GLY A 79 -0.28 -11.09 4.99
C GLY A 79 -0.17 -11.02 3.46
N ILE A 80 0.35 -9.90 2.97
CA ILE A 80 0.77 -9.72 1.58
C ILE A 80 2.29 -9.91 1.51
N ARG A 81 2.74 -10.82 0.64
CA ARG A 81 4.17 -11.13 0.50
C ARG A 81 4.80 -10.25 -0.57
N ASN A 82 5.87 -9.55 -0.21
CA ASN A 82 6.73 -8.91 -1.21
C ASN A 82 7.74 -9.94 -1.73
N LEU A 83 7.54 -10.41 -2.96
CA LEU A 83 8.45 -11.29 -3.70
C LEU A 83 9.18 -10.52 -4.81
N SER A 84 9.08 -9.20 -4.81
CA SER A 84 9.77 -8.33 -5.76
C SER A 84 11.25 -8.16 -5.40
N GLN A 85 12.01 -7.69 -6.38
CA GLN A 85 13.41 -7.28 -6.18
C GLN A 85 13.56 -5.88 -5.55
N GLU A 86 12.47 -5.26 -5.13
CA GLU A 86 12.47 -3.91 -4.54
C GLU A 86 11.78 -3.87 -3.17
N HIS A 87 12.13 -2.87 -2.38
CA HIS A 87 11.47 -2.65 -1.10
C HIS A 87 10.14 -1.92 -1.31
N ILE A 88 9.08 -2.69 -1.53
CA ILE A 88 7.70 -2.18 -1.63
C ILE A 88 7.16 -1.98 -0.22
N ASN A 89 6.57 -0.82 0.04
CA ASN A 89 5.81 -0.58 1.25
C ASN A 89 4.46 -1.31 1.17
N VAL A 90 4.46 -2.58 1.59
CA VAL A 90 3.28 -3.44 1.59
C VAL A 90 2.19 -2.90 2.52
N ASN A 91 2.55 -2.17 3.59
CA ASN A 91 1.57 -1.62 4.52
C ASN A 91 0.70 -0.55 3.85
N THR A 92 1.27 0.27 2.95
CA THR A 92 0.48 1.21 2.15
C THR A 92 -0.54 0.46 1.29
N PHE A 93 -0.11 -0.62 0.63
CA PHE A 93 -0.98 -1.43 -0.21
C PHE A 93 -2.09 -2.13 0.58
N VAL A 94 -1.79 -2.68 1.75
CA VAL A 94 -2.80 -3.25 2.66
C VAL A 94 -3.83 -2.20 3.05
N ARG A 95 -3.40 -1.01 3.49
CA ARG A 95 -4.30 0.08 3.87
C ARG A 95 -5.19 0.57 2.72
N ASP A 96 -4.67 0.58 1.49
CA ASP A 96 -5.46 0.94 0.32
C ASP A 96 -6.55 -0.10 0.03
N MET A 97 -6.26 -1.39 0.16
CA MET A 97 -7.26 -2.45 0.06
C MET A 97 -8.30 -2.39 1.19
N GLU A 98 -7.87 -2.15 2.43
CA GLU A 98 -8.77 -1.99 3.59
C GLU A 98 -9.74 -0.82 3.36
N ARG A 99 -9.22 0.32 2.90
CA ARG A 99 -10.04 1.49 2.56
C ARG A 99 -11.04 1.17 1.46
N ALA A 100 -10.62 0.50 0.39
CA ALA A 100 -11.50 0.12 -0.71
C ALA A 100 -12.60 -0.86 -0.25
N LEU A 101 -12.27 -1.82 0.63
CA LEU A 101 -13.24 -2.76 1.21
C LEU A 101 -14.24 -2.04 2.11
N ILE A 102 -13.77 -1.17 3.01
CA ILE A 102 -14.64 -0.38 3.91
C ILE A 102 -15.58 0.52 3.10
N ASN A 103 -15.04 1.24 2.11
CA ASN A 103 -15.83 2.15 1.27
C ASN A 103 -16.88 1.43 0.42
N SER A 104 -16.68 0.16 0.11
CA SER A 104 -17.65 -0.62 -0.65
C SER A 104 -18.97 -0.84 0.12
N GLY A 105 -18.93 -0.89 1.45
CA GLY A 105 -20.08 -1.25 2.29
C GLY A 105 -20.63 -2.67 2.07
N GLN A 106 -19.95 -3.51 1.29
CA GLN A 106 -20.45 -4.81 0.83
C GLN A 106 -19.96 -5.99 1.68
N VAL A 107 -19.04 -5.74 2.61
CA VAL A 107 -18.48 -6.75 3.51
C VAL A 107 -18.25 -6.12 4.88
N SER A 108 -18.27 -6.93 5.94
CA SER A 108 -17.75 -6.51 7.24
C SER A 108 -16.25 -6.78 7.28
N PHE A 109 -15.45 -5.77 7.61
CA PHE A 109 -14.00 -5.93 7.70
C PHE A 109 -13.57 -5.99 9.17
N VAL A 110 -12.69 -6.94 9.50
CA VAL A 110 -12.13 -7.05 10.86
C VAL A 110 -10.65 -6.70 10.88
N ALA A 111 -10.23 -6.19 12.04
CA ALA A 111 -8.85 -5.85 12.33
C ALA A 111 -7.89 -7.01 12.00
N SER A 112 -6.73 -6.65 11.45
CA SER A 112 -5.62 -7.54 11.18
C SER A 112 -5.13 -8.25 12.47
N SER A 113 -4.26 -9.25 12.33
CA SER A 113 -3.70 -9.93 13.51
C SER A 113 -2.92 -8.98 14.43
N GLU A 114 -2.26 -7.97 13.86
CA GLU A 114 -1.46 -6.99 14.59
C GLU A 114 -2.36 -6.04 15.38
N GLU A 115 -3.32 -5.40 14.71
CA GLU A 115 -4.30 -4.51 15.35
C GLU A 115 -5.11 -5.22 16.43
N ARG A 116 -5.48 -6.49 16.23
CA ARG A 116 -6.16 -7.27 17.28
C ARG A 116 -5.29 -7.46 18.52
N GLY A 117 -3.97 -7.54 18.38
CA GLY A 117 -3.05 -7.57 19.52
C GLY A 117 -3.15 -6.29 20.35
N GLU A 118 -3.10 -5.13 19.70
CA GLU A 118 -3.22 -3.82 20.34
C GLU A 118 -4.59 -3.64 20.99
N ILE A 119 -5.68 -3.94 20.28
CA ILE A 119 -7.06 -3.82 20.78
C ILE A 119 -7.32 -4.76 21.96
N ARG A 120 -6.75 -5.97 21.97
CA ARG A 120 -6.85 -6.87 23.13
C ARG A 120 -6.09 -6.32 24.34
N GLY A 121 -4.93 -5.71 24.13
CA GLY A 121 -4.18 -5.02 25.18
C GLY A 121 -5.00 -3.89 25.80
N GLU A 122 -5.55 -3.02 24.96
CA GLU A 122 -6.44 -1.92 25.39
C GLU A 122 -7.68 -2.43 26.13
N ARG A 123 -8.33 -3.49 25.60
CA ARG A 123 -9.50 -4.09 26.26
C ARG A 123 -9.14 -4.68 27.63
N MET A 124 -7.92 -5.21 27.79
CA MET A 124 -7.45 -5.75 29.07
C MET A 124 -7.24 -4.64 30.09
N ASP A 125 -6.67 -3.50 29.66
CA ASP A 125 -6.55 -2.32 30.51
C ASP A 125 -7.91 -1.78 30.93
N GLN A 126 -8.84 -1.66 29.98
CA GLN A 126 -10.22 -1.25 30.26
C GLN A 126 -10.97 -2.23 31.17
N ASP A 127 -10.63 -3.52 31.17
CA ASP A 127 -11.21 -4.50 32.09
C ASP A 127 -10.92 -4.14 33.56
N LEU A 128 -9.80 -3.48 33.84
CA LEU A 128 -9.40 -3.05 35.18
C LEU A 128 -9.87 -1.62 35.50
N HIS A 129 -9.88 -0.73 34.51
CA HIS A 129 -10.03 0.71 34.74
C HIS A 129 -11.36 1.32 34.24
N ALA A 130 -12.05 0.70 33.28
CA ALA A 130 -13.28 1.26 32.72
C ALA A 130 -14.49 0.97 33.62
N ARG A 131 -15.53 1.80 33.49
CA ARG A 131 -16.81 1.59 34.19
C ARG A 131 -17.50 0.32 33.70
N GLU A 132 -18.18 -0.36 34.60
CA GLU A 132 -18.83 -1.66 34.34
C GLU A 132 -19.90 -1.59 33.23
N ASP A 133 -20.59 -0.46 33.09
CA ASP A 133 -21.63 -0.25 32.07
C ASP A 133 -21.06 -0.06 30.66
N THR A 134 -19.78 0.30 30.53
CA THR A 134 -19.14 0.58 29.24
C THR A 134 -18.07 -0.44 28.84
N ARG A 135 -17.48 -1.17 29.80
CA ARG A 135 -16.45 -2.19 29.55
C ARG A 135 -16.91 -3.24 28.54
N LYS A 136 -15.97 -3.73 27.72
CA LYS A 136 -16.24 -4.78 26.72
C LYS A 136 -15.62 -6.10 27.16
N PRO A 137 -16.40 -7.20 27.20
CA PRO A 137 -15.87 -8.50 27.59
C PRO A 137 -14.85 -9.03 26.58
N MET A 138 -13.88 -9.79 27.08
CA MET A 138 -12.96 -10.56 26.25
C MET A 138 -13.68 -11.67 25.47
N GLY A 139 -13.10 -12.11 24.35
CA GLY A 139 -13.61 -13.24 23.57
C GLY A 139 -14.84 -12.97 22.70
N GLN A 140 -15.33 -11.73 22.63
CA GLN A 140 -16.46 -11.33 21.76
C GLN A 140 -15.99 -10.74 20.42
N GLU A 141 -14.82 -11.15 19.92
CA GLU A 141 -14.33 -10.71 18.61
C GLU A 141 -15.12 -11.42 17.49
N ILE A 142 -15.51 -10.65 16.47
CA ILE A 142 -16.15 -11.21 15.28
C ILE A 142 -15.12 -12.07 14.53
N GLY A 143 -15.46 -13.33 14.29
CA GLY A 143 -14.67 -14.24 13.46
C GLY A 143 -14.80 -13.89 11.99
N ALA A 144 -13.68 -13.85 11.26
CA ALA A 144 -13.71 -13.72 9.81
C ALA A 144 -14.21 -15.02 9.15
N ASP A 145 -15.02 -14.89 8.10
CA ASP A 145 -15.46 -16.00 7.24
C ASP A 145 -14.43 -16.27 6.14
N PHE A 146 -13.78 -15.20 5.66
CA PHE A 146 -12.81 -15.26 4.59
C PHE A 146 -11.54 -14.48 4.93
N MET A 147 -10.42 -14.96 4.42
CA MET A 147 -9.12 -14.28 4.48
C MET A 147 -8.66 -13.93 3.07
N LEU A 148 -8.42 -12.64 2.83
CA LEU A 148 -7.78 -12.15 1.62
C LEU A 148 -6.26 -12.22 1.81
N LYS A 149 -5.57 -12.96 0.95
CA LYS A 149 -4.10 -13.08 0.93
C LYS A 149 -3.57 -12.61 -0.41
N GLY A 150 -2.27 -12.31 -0.48
CA GLY A 150 -1.67 -11.97 -1.74
C GLY A 150 -0.16 -11.92 -1.75
N GLU A 151 0.36 -11.64 -2.93
CA GLU A 151 1.78 -11.48 -3.19
C GLU A 151 2.03 -10.49 -4.32
N ILE A 152 3.18 -9.82 -4.27
CA ILE A 152 3.65 -8.88 -5.28
C ILE A 152 4.95 -9.42 -5.84
N ASN A 153 4.97 -9.68 -7.13
CA ASN A 153 6.10 -10.22 -7.89
C ASN A 153 6.63 -9.15 -8.86
N THR A 154 7.94 -9.14 -9.11
CA THR A 154 8.52 -8.30 -10.17
C THR A 154 9.47 -9.02 -11.09
N ILE A 155 9.43 -8.63 -12.36
CA ILE A 155 10.38 -9.03 -13.40
C ILE A 155 10.99 -7.75 -13.98
N ILE A 156 12.32 -7.68 -13.93
CA ILE A 156 13.07 -6.56 -14.47
C ILE A 156 13.84 -7.05 -15.69
N ASP A 157 13.63 -6.39 -16.83
CA ASP A 157 14.41 -6.57 -18.04
C ASP A 157 15.12 -5.24 -18.36
N LYS A 158 16.44 -5.29 -18.58
CA LYS A 158 17.25 -4.09 -18.75
C LYS A 158 18.29 -4.29 -19.83
N GLU A 159 18.32 -3.33 -20.76
CA GLU A 159 19.33 -3.25 -21.81
C GLU A 159 19.83 -1.80 -21.95
N GLY A 160 21.09 -1.55 -21.58
CA GLY A 160 21.68 -0.22 -21.60
C GLY A 160 20.92 0.78 -20.72
N LYS A 161 20.36 1.83 -21.36
CA LYS A 161 19.56 2.90 -20.71
C LYS A 161 18.07 2.60 -20.64
N ARG A 162 17.61 1.51 -21.26
CA ARG A 162 16.22 1.09 -21.34
C ARG A 162 15.97 0.00 -20.31
N GLN A 163 14.84 0.09 -19.63
CA GLN A 163 14.44 -0.90 -18.65
C GLN A 163 12.92 -1.11 -18.73
N VAL A 164 12.49 -2.35 -18.75
CA VAL A 164 11.10 -2.75 -18.55
C VAL A 164 10.97 -3.28 -17.12
N ARG A 165 10.02 -2.73 -16.37
CA ARG A 165 9.62 -3.24 -15.06
C ARG A 165 8.22 -3.82 -15.20
N PHE A 166 8.08 -5.08 -14.88
CA PHE A 166 6.81 -5.77 -14.85
C PHE A 166 6.48 -6.12 -13.40
N TYR A 167 5.32 -5.67 -12.94
CA TYR A 167 4.75 -6.02 -11.65
C TYR A 167 3.56 -6.93 -11.86
N GLN A 168 3.46 -7.97 -11.03
CA GLN A 168 2.29 -8.83 -10.96
C GLN A 168 1.84 -8.89 -9.50
N VAL A 169 0.59 -8.56 -9.27
CA VAL A 169 -0.06 -8.66 -7.97
C VAL A 169 -1.11 -9.74 -8.05
N ASP A 170 -0.96 -10.76 -7.23
CA ASP A 170 -1.87 -11.89 -7.13
C ASP A 170 -2.57 -11.82 -5.78
N LEU A 171 -3.91 -11.79 -5.79
CA LEU A 171 -4.72 -11.86 -4.58
C LEU A 171 -5.60 -13.11 -4.61
N THR A 172 -5.85 -13.67 -3.44
CA THR A 172 -6.67 -14.87 -3.26
C THR A 172 -7.57 -14.70 -2.04
N LEU A 173 -8.87 -14.92 -2.22
CA LEU A 173 -9.84 -14.98 -1.13
C LEU A 173 -10.06 -16.44 -0.75
N ILE A 174 -9.82 -16.77 0.52
CA ILE A 174 -9.87 -18.14 1.05
C ILE A 174 -10.93 -18.20 2.14
N SER A 175 -11.82 -19.19 2.08
CA SER A 175 -12.75 -19.46 3.19
C SER A 175 -11.99 -20.03 4.39
N LEU A 176 -12.23 -19.46 5.57
CA LEU A 176 -11.65 -19.94 6.82
C LEU A 176 -12.34 -21.20 7.36
N ALA A 177 -13.53 -21.54 6.86
CA ALA A 177 -14.26 -22.73 7.27
C ALA A 177 -13.70 -24.02 6.63
N ASP A 178 -13.37 -23.97 5.33
CA ASP A 178 -13.01 -25.16 4.53
C ASP A 178 -11.69 -25.01 3.75
N ASN A 179 -10.95 -23.90 3.91
CA ASN A 179 -9.73 -23.56 3.17
C ASN A 179 -9.88 -23.47 1.64
N ARG A 180 -11.10 -23.39 1.12
CA ARG A 180 -11.34 -23.28 -0.31
C ARG A 180 -11.01 -21.87 -0.79
N LYS A 181 -10.30 -21.79 -1.92
CA LYS A 181 -10.14 -20.54 -2.67
C LYS A 181 -11.47 -20.23 -3.35
N VAL A 182 -12.13 -19.16 -2.91
CA VAL A 182 -13.42 -18.72 -3.48
C VAL A 182 -13.25 -17.64 -4.54
N TRP A 183 -12.08 -17.00 -4.57
CA TRP A 183 -11.68 -16.09 -5.62
C TRP A 183 -10.16 -16.03 -5.75
N VAL A 184 -9.67 -15.85 -6.97
CA VAL A 184 -8.29 -15.56 -7.31
C VAL A 184 -8.31 -14.47 -8.35
N GLY A 185 -7.61 -13.38 -8.10
CA GLY A 185 -7.47 -12.28 -9.03
C GLY A 185 -6.00 -11.94 -9.26
N GLN A 186 -5.74 -11.33 -10.40
CA GLN A 186 -4.41 -10.95 -10.81
C GLN A 186 -4.45 -9.59 -11.50
N LYS A 187 -3.54 -8.70 -11.11
CA LYS A 187 -3.29 -7.43 -11.79
C LYS A 187 -1.85 -7.33 -12.24
N LYS A 188 -1.65 -6.79 -13.44
CA LYS A 188 -0.33 -6.59 -14.04
C LYS A 188 -0.09 -5.12 -14.32
N ILE A 189 1.12 -4.66 -14.04
CA ILE A 189 1.60 -3.33 -14.41
C ILE A 189 2.88 -3.51 -15.19
N LYS A 190 3.02 -2.82 -16.33
CA LYS A 190 4.25 -2.84 -17.12
C LYS A 190 4.69 -1.40 -17.36
N LYS A 191 5.87 -1.05 -16.84
CA LYS A 191 6.47 0.28 -16.95
C LYS A 191 7.71 0.22 -17.84
N PHE A 192 7.81 1.13 -18.80
CA PHE A 192 9.03 1.34 -19.59
C PHE A 192 9.77 2.55 -19.07
N VAL A 193 11.01 2.36 -18.64
CA VAL A 193 11.86 3.37 -18.01
C VAL A 193 13.06 3.64 -18.91
N THR A 194 13.28 4.91 -19.24
CA THR A 194 14.49 5.36 -19.95
C THR A 194 15.24 6.33 -19.06
N LYS A 195 16.49 6.01 -18.70
CA LYS A 195 17.34 6.94 -17.93
C LYS A 195 18.01 7.94 -18.88
N PRO A 196 17.86 9.26 -18.67
CA PRO A 196 18.73 10.25 -19.32
C PRO A 196 20.18 9.99 -18.87
N SER A 197 21.17 10.16 -19.76
CA SER A 197 22.54 10.28 -19.27
C SER A 197 22.65 11.58 -18.50
N LEU A 198 23.23 11.54 -17.30
CA LEU A 198 23.83 12.71 -16.68
C LEU A 198 24.67 13.39 -17.76
N ARG A 199 24.30 14.63 -18.14
CA ARG A 199 25.23 15.47 -18.90
C ARG A 199 26.38 15.77 -17.92
N PRO A 200 27.64 15.44 -18.28
CA PRO A 200 28.79 15.84 -17.48
C PRO A 200 28.90 17.36 -17.37
#